data_AF-A0AAW0J9V0-F1
#
_entry.id   AF-A0AAW0J9V0-F1
#
_cell.length_a   1.000
_cell.length_b   1.000
_cell.length_c   1.000
_cell.angle_alpha   90.00
_cell.angle_beta   90.00
_cell.angle_gamma   90.00
#
_symmetry.space_group_name_H-M   'P 1'
#
loop_
_entity.id
_entity.type
_entity.pdbx_description
1 polymer ?
#
loop_
_entity_poly.entity_id
_entity_poly.type
_entity_poly.pdbx_seq_one_letter_code
_entity_poly.pdbx_strand_id
1 'polypeptide(L)'
;MTRRYWNIHLEEMMKARVHFGHGTSKWNPRMEPYISSKRKEACDLVFYTTSRGKQFLIAGTKNKAADSVARAAIRARCHYVNKKWLGGMLTNWYTMETILHKFRDLRTEQKMGDSIVFRKEIQLC
;
A
#
# COMPACT_ATOMS: atom_id res chain seq x y z
N MET A 1 -14.40 23.38 -12.20
CA MET A 1 -14.09 22.15 -11.41
C MET A 1 -15.30 21.84 -10.55
N THR A 2 -15.97 20.72 -10.80
CA THR A 2 -17.13 20.28 -10.03
C THR A 2 -16.70 19.95 -8.60
N ARG A 3 -17.35 20.55 -7.60
CA ARG A 3 -17.04 20.31 -6.19
C ARG A 3 -17.43 18.87 -5.85
N ARG A 4 -16.43 18.03 -5.57
CA ARG A 4 -16.65 16.65 -5.15
C ARG A 4 -16.74 16.58 -3.63
N TYR A 5 -17.60 15.70 -3.14
CA TYR A 5 -17.80 15.47 -1.72
C TYR A 5 -17.34 14.06 -1.38
N TRP A 6 -16.56 13.96 -0.30
CA TRP A 6 -16.07 12.71 0.25
C TRP A 6 -16.75 12.45 1.60
N ASN A 7 -17.15 11.20 1.83
CA ASN A 7 -17.77 10.75 3.08
C ASN A 7 -16.71 10.69 4.19
N ILE A 8 -16.40 11.85 4.78
CA ILE A 8 -15.43 12.01 5.86
C ILE A 8 -16.06 12.91 6.93
N HIS A 9 -16.55 12.28 8.00
CA HIS A 9 -17.13 12.96 9.16
C HIS A 9 -16.17 12.93 10.35
N LEU A 10 -16.14 14.02 11.13
CA LEU A 10 -15.26 14.12 12.30
C LEU A 10 -15.60 13.05 13.34
N GLU A 11 -16.90 12.75 13.53
CA GLU A 11 -17.36 11.73 14.47
C GLU A 11 -16.81 10.34 14.14
N GLU A 12 -16.80 9.95 12.87
CA GLU A 12 -16.24 8.66 12.44
C GLU A 12 -14.74 8.60 12.67
N MET A 13 -14.01 9.70 12.41
CA MET A 13 -12.58 9.80 12.69
C MET A 13 -12.29 9.67 14.19
N MET A 14 -13.12 10.29 15.05
CA MET A 14 -13.00 10.17 16.50
C MET A 14 -13.26 8.74 16.97
N LYS A 15 -14.31 8.08 16.47
CA LYS A 15 -14.63 6.66 16.75
C LYS A 15 -13.52 5.71 16.30
N ALA A 16 -12.93 5.97 15.13
CA ALA A 16 -11.81 5.20 14.59
C ALA A 16 -10.47 5.53 15.27
N ARG A 17 -10.44 6.46 16.23
CA ARG A 17 -9.25 6.81 17.03
C ARG A 17 -8.06 7.30 16.20
N VAL A 18 -8.31 7.93 15.04
CA VAL A 18 -7.23 8.39 14.13
C VAL A 18 -6.54 9.68 14.58
N HIS A 19 -7.07 10.34 15.60
CA HIS A 19 -6.52 11.57 16.19
C HIS A 19 -5.38 11.30 17.19
N PHE A 20 -5.15 10.04 17.57
CA PHE A 20 -4.04 9.69 18.45
C PHE A 20 -2.74 9.56 17.66
N GLY A 21 -1.70 10.23 18.17
CA GLY A 21 -0.33 10.15 17.65
C GLY A 21 0.56 9.20 18.46
N HIS A 22 1.86 9.26 18.16
CA HIS A 22 2.89 8.66 19.02
C HIS A 22 3.12 9.54 20.26
N GLY A 23 3.75 8.97 21.30
CA GLY A 23 4.16 9.74 22.48
C GLY A 23 5.18 10.84 22.13
N THR A 24 5.24 11.88 22.97
CA THR A 24 6.10 13.07 22.80
C THR A 24 7.58 12.74 22.63
N SER A 25 8.08 11.65 23.21
CA SER A 25 9.48 11.22 23.05
C SER A 25 9.83 10.71 21.64
N LYS A 26 8.83 10.33 20.83
CA LYS A 26 9.01 9.87 19.44
C LYS A 26 8.51 10.92 18.43
N TRP A 27 8.19 12.12 18.89
CA TRP A 27 7.68 13.18 18.06
C TRP A 27 8.80 13.83 17.21
N ASN A 28 8.48 14.16 15.96
CA ASN A 28 9.36 14.92 15.08
C ASN A 28 8.86 16.37 15.03
N PRO A 29 9.67 17.38 15.41
CA PRO A 29 9.27 18.78 15.41
C PRO A 29 8.69 19.29 14.08
N ARG A 30 9.14 18.74 12.94
CA ARG A 30 8.60 19.10 11.61
C ARG A 30 7.11 18.78 11.44
N MET A 31 6.55 17.95 12.32
CA MET A 31 5.13 17.60 12.30
C MET A 31 4.25 18.65 13.01
N GLU A 32 4.81 19.63 13.71
CA GLU A 32 4.07 20.67 14.47
C GLU A 32 2.90 21.29 13.69
N PRO A 33 3.05 21.72 12.41
CA PRO A 33 1.95 22.33 11.66
C PRO A 33 0.78 21.38 11.33
N TYR A 34 0.98 20.07 11.52
CA TYR A 34 0.04 19.01 11.13
C TYR A 34 -0.67 18.35 12.32
N ILE A 35 -0.34 18.71 13.56
CA ILE A 35 -0.89 18.07 14.77
C ILE A 35 -2.39 18.40 14.94
N SER A 36 -2.85 19.57 14.50
CA SER A 36 -4.23 20.03 14.66
C SER A 36 -4.94 20.46 13.37
N SER A 37 -4.26 20.42 12.22
CA SER A 37 -4.82 20.94 10.96
C SER A 37 -5.61 19.90 10.17
N LYS A 38 -6.74 20.33 9.59
CA LYS A 38 -7.62 19.50 8.78
C LYS A 38 -7.34 19.74 7.29
N ARG A 39 -6.88 18.72 6.56
CA ARG A 39 -6.68 18.78 5.10
C ARG A 39 -7.45 17.66 4.41
N LYS A 40 -8.12 17.96 3.29
CA LYS A 40 -8.95 17.02 2.49
C LYS A 40 -8.39 16.73 1.09
N GLU A 41 -7.22 17.26 0.75
CA GLU A 41 -6.69 17.33 -0.61
C GLU A 41 -6.30 15.97 -1.21
N ALA A 42 -6.01 14.97 -0.38
CA ALA A 42 -5.51 13.67 -0.83
C ALA A 42 -6.53 12.90 -1.69
N CYS A 43 -7.81 12.90 -1.32
CA CYS A 43 -8.85 12.16 -2.05
C CYS A 43 -9.09 12.73 -3.44
N ASP A 44 -9.03 14.07 -3.58
CA ASP A 44 -9.20 14.73 -4.87
C ASP A 44 -8.04 14.41 -5.82
N LEU A 45 -6.81 14.39 -5.30
CA LEU A 45 -5.63 14.01 -6.08
C LEU A 45 -5.72 12.55 -6.56
N VAL A 46 -6.06 11.63 -5.67
CA VAL A 46 -6.19 10.19 -6.01
C VAL A 46 -7.26 9.99 -7.07
N PHE A 47 -8.43 10.63 -6.94
CA PHE A 47 -9.46 10.54 -7.96
C PHE A 47 -8.96 11.05 -9.32
N TYR A 48 -8.31 12.22 -9.32
CA TYR A 48 -7.80 12.82 -10.55
C TYR A 48 -6.75 11.92 -11.22
N THR A 49 -5.82 11.34 -10.47
CA THR A 49 -4.81 10.45 -11.04
C THR A 49 -5.40 9.13 -11.54
N THR A 50 -6.39 8.57 -10.85
CA THR A 50 -7.13 7.39 -11.32
C THR A 50 -7.92 7.67 -12.59
N SER A 51 -8.55 8.85 -12.71
CA SER A 51 -9.30 9.23 -13.92
C SER A 51 -8.42 9.31 -15.18
N ARG A 52 -7.10 9.41 -15.00
CA ARG A 52 -6.09 9.38 -16.07
C ARG A 52 -5.51 7.99 -16.33
N GLY A 53 -6.05 6.95 -15.70
CA GLY A 53 -5.60 5.56 -15.86
C GLY A 53 -4.25 5.24 -15.22
N LYS A 54 -3.78 6.04 -14.26
CA LYS A 54 -2.51 5.77 -13.56
C LYS A 54 -2.66 4.59 -12.60
N GLN A 55 -1.58 3.83 -12.43
CA GLN A 55 -1.53 2.71 -11.49
C GLN A 55 -1.13 3.18 -10.08
N PHE A 56 -1.54 2.40 -9.08
CA PHE A 56 -1.25 2.65 -7.67
C PHE A 56 -0.61 1.43 -7.01
N LEU A 57 0.27 1.72 -6.04
CA LEU A 57 0.89 0.75 -5.16
C LEU A 57 0.52 1.07 -3.72
N ILE A 58 -0.04 0.11 -2.99
CA ILE A 58 -0.34 0.23 -1.56
C ILE A 58 0.69 -0.57 -0.77
N ALA A 59 1.44 0.08 0.11
CA ALA A 59 2.48 -0.56 0.90
C ALA A 59 2.16 -0.50 2.40
N GLY A 60 2.31 -1.62 3.09
CA GLY A 60 2.26 -1.67 4.55
C GLY A 60 2.62 -3.05 5.08
N THR A 61 3.81 -3.13 5.66
CA THR A 61 4.47 -4.38 6.08
C THR A 61 4.26 -4.72 7.56
N LYS A 62 3.65 -3.81 8.33
CA LYS A 62 3.37 -4.02 9.75
C LYS A 62 2.31 -5.12 9.91
N ASN A 63 2.53 -6.08 10.81
CA ASN A 63 1.60 -7.21 11.04
C ASN A 63 0.14 -6.77 11.23
N LYS A 64 -0.10 -5.68 11.99
CA LYS A 64 -1.46 -5.15 12.22
C LYS A 64 -2.11 -4.50 10.98
N ALA A 65 -1.32 -4.16 9.96
CA ALA A 65 -1.77 -3.47 8.74
C ALA A 65 -1.76 -4.39 7.51
N ALA A 66 -0.96 -5.45 7.51
CA ALA A 66 -0.71 -6.30 6.34
C ALA A 66 -1.99 -6.85 5.70
N ASP A 67 -2.92 -7.35 6.51
CA ASP A 67 -4.18 -7.91 6.01
C ASP A 67 -5.16 -6.83 5.52
N SER A 68 -5.14 -5.65 6.16
CA SER A 68 -5.95 -4.51 5.75
C SER A 68 -5.45 -3.93 4.42
N VAL A 69 -4.13 -3.87 4.22
CA VAL A 69 -3.50 -3.43 2.97
C VAL A 69 -3.88 -4.36 1.82
N ALA A 70 -3.73 -5.68 2.00
CA ALA A 70 -4.08 -6.66 0.98
C ALA A 70 -5.57 -6.57 0.60
N ARG A 71 -6.47 -6.54 1.60
CA ARG A 71 -7.92 -6.43 1.34
C ARG A 71 -8.28 -5.14 0.62
N ALA A 72 -7.68 -4.00 1.00
CA ALA A 72 -7.95 -2.72 0.36
C ALA A 72 -7.47 -2.72 -1.10
N ALA A 73 -6.28 -3.23 -1.36
CA ALA A 73 -5.71 -3.29 -2.71
C ALA A 73 -6.48 -4.21 -3.64
N ILE A 74 -6.90 -5.39 -3.16
CA ILE A 74 -7.73 -6.34 -3.93
C ILE A 74 -9.07 -5.70 -4.30
N ARG A 75 -9.73 -5.05 -3.34
CA ARG A 75 -11.00 -4.33 -3.61
C ARG A 75 -10.83 -3.20 -4.61
N ALA A 76 -9.71 -2.48 -4.55
CA ALA A 76 -9.39 -1.37 -5.45
C ALA A 76 -8.78 -1.82 -6.79
N ARG A 77 -8.45 -3.12 -6.96
CA ARG A 77 -7.70 -3.66 -8.11
C ARG A 77 -6.36 -2.94 -8.32
N CYS A 78 -5.63 -2.70 -7.24
CA CYS A 78 -4.30 -2.08 -7.25
C CYS A 78 -3.22 -3.05 -6.79
N HIS A 79 -1.95 -2.74 -7.10
CA HIS A 79 -0.80 -3.51 -6.63
C HIS A 79 -0.55 -3.25 -5.15
N TYR A 80 0.02 -4.23 -4.43
CA TYR A 80 0.36 -4.03 -3.01
C TYR A 80 1.61 -4.77 -2.54
N VAL A 81 2.14 -4.31 -1.40
CA VAL A 81 3.20 -4.99 -0.65
C VAL A 81 2.81 -5.04 0.82
N ASN A 82 2.52 -6.24 1.33
CA ASN A 82 2.13 -6.45 2.73
C ASN A 82 3.07 -7.35 3.54
N LYS A 83 4.09 -7.92 2.90
CA LYS A 83 5.11 -8.76 3.55
C LYS A 83 6.40 -7.96 3.71
N LYS A 84 7.48 -8.36 3.04
CA LYS A 84 8.77 -7.67 3.08
C LYS A 84 8.87 -6.69 1.91
N TRP A 85 9.25 -5.45 2.21
CA TRP A 85 9.67 -4.50 1.18
C TRP A 85 11.13 -4.77 0.84
N LEU A 86 11.41 -5.18 -0.40
CA LEU A 86 12.78 -5.38 -0.87
C LEU A 86 13.37 -4.02 -1.26
N GLY A 87 14.61 -3.77 -0.83
CA GLY A 87 15.34 -2.58 -1.28
C GLY A 87 15.48 -2.60 -2.80
N GLY A 88 15.19 -1.49 -3.47
CA GLY A 88 15.29 -1.40 -4.92
C GLY A 88 14.03 -1.77 -5.70
N MET A 89 12.90 -2.11 -5.06
CA MET A 89 11.67 -2.49 -5.78
C MET A 89 11.15 -1.46 -6.79
N LEU A 90 11.35 -0.17 -6.51
CA LEU A 90 10.93 0.92 -7.39
C LEU A 90 12.08 1.49 -8.23
N THR A 91 13.31 1.41 -7.74
CA THR A 91 14.47 2.07 -8.36
C THR A 91 15.28 1.14 -9.25
N ASN A 92 15.26 -0.17 -8.98
CA ASN A 92 15.93 -1.19 -9.78
C ASN A 92 14.88 -2.11 -10.43
N TRP A 93 14.15 -1.57 -11.40
CA TRP A 93 13.10 -2.31 -12.08
C TRP A 93 13.63 -3.49 -12.90
N TYR A 94 14.80 -3.35 -13.54
CA TYR A 94 15.39 -4.42 -14.37
C TYR A 94 15.60 -5.73 -13.60
N THR A 95 16.17 -5.64 -12.38
CA THR A 95 16.32 -6.81 -11.52
C THR A 95 14.97 -7.34 -11.03
N MET A 96 14.04 -6.45 -10.68
CA MET A 96 12.71 -6.85 -10.22
C MET A 96 11.90 -7.58 -11.30
N GLU A 97 11.95 -7.10 -12.53
CA GLU A 97 11.33 -7.73 -13.69
C GLU A 97 11.86 -9.14 -13.90
N THR A 98 13.19 -9.31 -13.84
CA THR A 98 13.82 -10.64 -13.93
C THR A 98 13.32 -11.58 -12.83
N ILE A 99 13.16 -11.10 -11.60
CA ILE A 99 12.61 -11.89 -10.48
C ILE A 99 11.14 -12.25 -10.74
N LEU A 100 10.34 -11.32 -11.28
CA LEU A 100 8.94 -11.56 -11.61
C LEU A 100 8.78 -12.58 -12.75
N HIS A 101 9.65 -12.55 -13.75
CA HIS A 101 9.67 -13.55 -14.82
C HIS A 101 9.96 -14.95 -14.25
N LYS A 102 11.06 -15.08 -13.48
CA LYS A 102 11.39 -16.34 -12.80
C LYS A 102 10.24 -16.85 -11.92
N PHE A 103 9.55 -15.95 -11.22
CA PHE A 103 8.38 -16.32 -10.42
C PHE A 103 7.21 -16.87 -11.27
N ARG A 104 6.98 -16.32 -12.47
CA ARG A 104 5.95 -16.82 -13.40
C ARG A 104 6.31 -18.20 -13.95
N ASP A 105 7.58 -18.42 -14.27
CA ASP A 105 8.08 -19.70 -14.75
C ASP A 105 7.89 -20.79 -13.68
N LEU A 106 8.35 -20.52 -12.46
CA LEU A 106 8.16 -21.41 -11.29
C LEU A 106 6.67 -21.68 -10.98
N ARG A 107 5.80 -20.69 -11.17
CA ARG A 107 4.35 -20.87 -10.97
C ARG A 107 3.72 -21.75 -12.06
N THR A 108 4.31 -21.78 -13.25
CA THR A 108 3.88 -22.64 -14.35
C THR A 108 4.34 -24.08 -14.11
N GLU A 109 5.60 -24.27 -13.71
CA GLU A 109 6.16 -25.56 -13.29
C GLU A 109 5.37 -26.20 -12.13
N GLN A 110 5.06 -25.41 -11.09
CA GLN A 110 4.25 -25.91 -9.96
C GLN A 110 2.87 -26.42 -10.39
N LYS A 111 2.23 -25.77 -11.39
CA LYS A 111 0.93 -26.22 -11.91
C LYS A 111 1.05 -27.51 -12.73
N MET A 112 2.22 -27.79 -13.30
CA MET A 112 2.51 -28.99 -14.08
C MET A 112 2.85 -30.21 -13.19
N GLY A 113 2.95 -30.03 -11.87
CA GLY A 113 3.07 -31.14 -10.91
C GLY A 113 4.49 -31.47 -10.46
N ASP A 114 5.51 -30.73 -10.92
CA ASP A 114 6.88 -30.92 -10.42
C ASP A 114 7.00 -30.42 -8.98
N SER A 115 7.35 -31.35 -8.08
CA SER A 115 7.43 -31.11 -6.64
C SER A 115 8.71 -30.38 -6.28
N ILE A 116 8.74 -29.07 -6.54
CA ILE A 116 9.86 -28.19 -6.17
C ILE A 116 9.60 -27.61 -4.77
N VAL A 117 10.56 -27.81 -3.86
CA VAL A 117 10.52 -27.28 -2.49
C VAL A 117 10.70 -25.76 -2.52
N PHE A 118 9.62 -25.02 -2.23
CA PHE A 118 9.63 -23.55 -2.23
C PHE A 118 10.14 -22.97 -0.91
N ARG A 119 11.16 -22.10 -0.97
CA ARG A 119 11.48 -21.17 0.12
C ARG A 119 10.47 -20.01 0.04
N LYS A 120 9.48 -19.99 0.94
CA LYS A 120 8.34 -19.04 0.99
C LYS A 120 8.74 -17.60 1.36
N GLU A 121 9.63 -16.95 0.61
CA GLU A 121 10.07 -15.58 0.94
C GLU A 121 9.63 -14.50 -0.04
N ILE A 122 9.16 -14.84 -1.25
CA ILE A 122 8.76 -13.83 -2.22
C ILE A 122 7.36 -14.14 -2.75
N GLN A 123 6.37 -13.59 -2.06
CA GLN A 123 5.02 -13.47 -2.59
C GLN A 123 4.77 -11.98 -2.85
N LEU A 124 5.12 -11.54 -4.06
CA LEU A 124 4.47 -10.37 -4.65
C LEU A 124 3.17 -10.88 -5.29
N CYS A 125 2.04 -10.50 -4.72
CA CYS A 125 0.72 -10.68 -5.31
C CYS A 125 0.16 -9.31 -5.70
#